data_AF-A0A818BM07-F1
#
_entry.id   AF-A0A818BM07-F1
#
_cell.length_a   1.000
_cell.length_b   1.000
_cell.length_c   1.000
_cell.angle_alpha   90.00
_cell.angle_beta   90.00
_cell.angle_gamma   90.00
#
_symmetry.space_group_name_H-M   'P 1'
#
loop_
_entity.id
_entity.type
_entity.pdbx_description
1 polymer ?
#
loop_
_entity_poly.entity_id
_entity_poly.type
_entity_poly.pdbx_seq_one_letter_code
_entity_poly.pdbx_strand_id
1 'polypeptide(L)'
;MNTAEEYFWKANMAFQMNRLDESYQFICQAIEQLNEPHLTLEQLELIWSIIPKLISNHRKSIGHLVHYHRSMPMETDELFDHLTQSYVNQLEQDQAKIYTKLIDYFDRYLIQEKNDIDHIHLKRLQADLYLQLSYISRPYQSQVFYSKHRKLLNDNEQIISIYKNHLTEN
;
A
#
# COMPACT_ATOMS: atom_id res chain seq x y z
N MET A 1 -12.39 17.23 19.26
CA MET A 1 -12.01 16.53 18.01
C MET A 1 -10.54 16.21 18.10
N ASN A 2 -10.10 15.05 17.62
CA ASN A 2 -8.68 14.68 17.64
C ASN A 2 -7.93 15.44 16.54
N THR A 3 -6.66 15.77 16.78
CA THR A 3 -5.79 16.41 15.78
C THR A 3 -5.16 15.37 14.85
N ALA A 4 -4.61 15.80 13.70
CA ALA A 4 -3.83 14.92 12.82
C ALA A 4 -2.66 14.25 13.55
N GLU A 5 -1.97 15.01 14.40
CA GLU A 5 -0.86 14.52 15.23
C GLU A 5 -1.32 13.45 16.23
N GLU A 6 -2.48 13.63 16.86
CA GLU A 6 -3.05 12.61 17.76
C GLU A 6 -3.38 11.32 17.00
N TYR A 7 -3.88 11.43 15.77
CA TYR A 7 -4.12 10.25 14.93
C TYR A 7 -2.83 9.56 14.48
N PHE A 8 -1.76 10.29 14.15
CA PHE A 8 -0.46 9.67 13.89
C PHE A 8 0.11 8.97 15.13
N TRP A 9 -0.04 9.57 16.32
CA TRP A 9 0.33 8.92 17.57
C TRP A 9 -0.47 7.63 17.80
N LYS A 10 -1.80 7.66 17.60
CA LYS A 10 -2.66 6.46 17.69
C LYS A 10 -2.27 5.40 16.65
N ALA A 11 -1.94 5.80 15.42
CA ALA A 11 -1.46 4.91 14.38
C ALA A 11 -0.17 4.19 14.81
N ASN A 12 0.77 4.92 15.40
CA ASN A 12 2.02 4.35 15.91
C ASN A 12 1.77 3.38 17.08
N MET A 13 0.90 3.74 18.03
CA MET A 13 0.53 2.83 19.13
C MET A 13 -0.12 1.54 18.61
N ALA A 14 -1.08 1.65 17.67
CA ALA A 14 -1.70 0.49 17.04
C ALA A 14 -0.66 -0.37 16.29
N PHE A 15 0.30 0.27 15.61
CA PHE A 15 1.38 -0.40 14.91
C PHE A 15 2.29 -1.20 15.85
N GLN A 16 2.68 -0.61 16.99
CA GLN A 16 3.50 -1.27 18.01
C GLN A 16 2.77 -2.48 18.62
N MET A 17 1.44 -2.42 18.71
CA MET A 17 0.59 -3.53 19.14
C MET A 17 0.27 -4.55 18.01
N ASN A 18 0.89 -4.41 16.83
CA ASN A 18 0.65 -5.22 15.64
C ASN A 18 -0.83 -5.21 15.16
N ARG A 19 -1.58 -4.15 15.47
CA ARG A 19 -2.95 -3.91 15.00
C ARG A 19 -2.91 -3.13 13.69
N LEU A 20 -2.47 -3.79 12.62
CA LEU A 20 -2.13 -3.14 11.33
C LEU A 20 -3.33 -2.44 10.66
N ASP A 21 -4.51 -3.06 10.66
CA ASP A 21 -5.72 -2.46 10.06
C ASP A 21 -6.15 -1.19 10.81
N GLU A 22 -6.11 -1.22 12.14
CA GLU A 22 -6.43 -0.06 12.97
C GLU A 22 -5.38 1.05 12.80
N SER A 23 -4.10 0.67 12.72
CA SER A 23 -3.00 1.59 12.43
C SER A 23 -3.20 2.30 11.09
N TYR A 24 -3.62 1.57 10.05
CA TYR A 24 -3.98 2.14 8.75
C TYR A 24 -5.19 3.08 8.83
N GLN A 25 -6.24 2.72 9.57
CA GLN A 25 -7.40 3.58 9.75
C GLN A 25 -7.02 4.91 10.42
N PHE A 26 -6.17 4.87 11.44
CA PHE A 26 -5.65 6.07 12.06
C PHE A 26 -4.76 6.90 11.13
N ILE A 27 -3.92 6.28 10.28
CA ILE A 27 -3.21 7.02 9.22
C ILE A 27 -4.19 7.77 8.32
N CYS A 28 -5.24 7.09 7.84
CA CYS A 28 -6.23 7.72 6.97
C CYS A 28 -6.91 8.91 7.65
N GLN A 29 -7.27 8.76 8.91
CA GLN A 29 -7.89 9.84 9.69
C GLN A 29 -6.90 10.98 9.93
N ALA A 30 -5.64 10.69 10.24
CA ALA A 30 -4.59 11.69 10.41
C ALA A 30 -4.45 12.55 9.15
N ILE A 31 -4.35 11.87 8.02
CA ILE A 31 -4.30 12.44 6.68
C ILE A 31 -5.49 13.34 6.38
N GLU A 32 -6.70 12.89 6.69
CA GLU A 32 -7.93 13.66 6.45
C GLU A 32 -8.01 14.92 7.33
N GLN A 33 -7.31 14.94 8.47
CA GLN A 33 -7.21 16.10 9.37
C GLN A 33 -6.03 17.03 9.06
N LEU A 34 -5.19 16.71 8.06
CA LEU A 34 -4.08 17.57 7.68
C LEU A 34 -4.61 18.82 6.97
N ASN A 35 -4.44 19.98 7.63
CA ASN A 35 -4.79 21.29 7.06
C ASN A 35 -3.83 21.71 5.94
N GLU A 36 -2.61 21.19 5.95
CA GLU A 36 -1.61 21.32 4.89
C GLU A 36 -1.21 19.93 4.40
N PRO A 37 -1.05 19.70 3.08
CA PRO A 37 -0.77 18.40 2.52
C PRO A 37 0.72 18.02 2.66
N HIS A 38 1.38 18.40 3.75
CA HIS A 38 2.76 18.01 4.01
C HIS A 38 2.83 17.08 5.20
N LEU A 39 3.43 15.92 4.95
CA LEU A 39 3.80 14.99 5.99
C LEU A 39 5.21 15.33 6.48
N THR A 40 5.41 15.26 7.78
CA THR A 40 6.77 15.29 8.33
C THR A 40 7.53 14.01 7.97
N LEU A 41 8.86 14.05 8.02
CA LEU A 41 9.69 12.88 7.80
C LEU A 41 9.29 11.70 8.71
N GLU A 42 9.00 11.97 9.99
CA GLU A 42 8.55 10.95 10.95
C GLU A 42 7.20 10.32 10.55
N GLN A 43 6.26 11.12 10.03
CA GLN A 43 4.97 10.63 9.57
C GLN A 43 5.14 9.77 8.29
N LEU A 44 6.05 10.17 7.40
CA LEU A 44 6.43 9.40 6.24
C LEU A 44 7.06 8.06 6.63
N GLU A 45 8.03 8.06 7.55
CA GLU A 45 8.67 6.84 8.05
C GLU A 45 7.68 5.89 8.72
N LEU A 46 6.70 6.45 9.46
CA LEU A 46 5.63 5.67 10.06
C LEU A 46 4.76 5.00 8.99
N ILE A 47 4.36 5.75 7.95
CA ILE A 47 3.63 5.21 6.79
C ILE A 47 4.48 4.13 6.08
N TRP A 48 5.78 4.37 5.90
CA TRP A 48 6.72 3.42 5.29
C TRP A 48 6.87 2.14 6.10
N SER A 49 6.66 2.22 7.42
CA SER A 49 6.71 1.07 8.30
C SER A 49 5.41 0.27 8.29
N ILE A 50 4.27 0.96 8.22
CA ILE A 50 2.94 0.34 8.33
C ILE A 50 2.49 -0.28 7.00
N ILE A 51 2.57 0.44 5.89
CA ILE A 51 1.96 0.03 4.62
C ILE A 51 2.57 -1.28 4.06
N PRO A 52 3.90 -1.48 4.03
CA PRO A 52 4.46 -2.75 3.57
C PRO A 52 4.08 -3.94 4.46
N LYS A 53 3.99 -3.73 5.77
CA LYS A 53 3.55 -4.78 6.71
C LYS A 53 2.07 -5.11 6.52
N LEU A 54 1.23 -4.10 6.29
CA LEU A 54 -0.18 -4.29 5.96
C LEU A 54 -0.34 -5.13 4.67
N ILE A 55 0.35 -4.73 3.60
CA ILE A 55 0.38 -5.48 2.33
C ILE A 55 0.84 -6.93 2.55
N SER A 56 1.93 -7.12 3.30
CA SER A 56 2.46 -8.45 3.60
C SER A 56 1.45 -9.31 4.36
N ASN A 57 0.78 -8.74 5.36
CA ASN A 57 -0.24 -9.42 6.15
C ASN A 57 -1.44 -9.82 5.28
N HIS A 58 -1.94 -8.90 4.46
CA HIS A 58 -2.99 -9.11 3.49
C HIS A 58 -2.68 -10.27 2.52
N ARG A 59 -1.47 -10.29 1.95
CA ARG A 59 -1.03 -11.37 1.06
C ARG A 59 -0.94 -12.71 1.77
N LYS A 60 -0.44 -12.73 3.02
CA LYS A 60 -0.35 -13.97 3.80
C LYS A 60 -1.72 -14.52 4.15
N SER A 61 -2.67 -13.68 4.53
CA SER A 61 -4.04 -14.11 4.84
C SER A 61 -4.71 -14.78 3.64
N ILE A 62 -4.64 -14.17 2.45
CA ILE A 62 -5.16 -14.80 1.22
C ILE A 62 -4.36 -16.07 0.89
N GLY A 63 -3.04 -16.02 0.95
CA GLY A 63 -2.17 -17.16 0.68
C GLY A 63 -2.45 -18.36 1.57
N HIS A 64 -2.72 -18.14 2.86
CA HIS A 64 -3.10 -19.18 3.81
C HIS A 64 -4.47 -19.77 3.47
N LEU A 65 -5.47 -18.94 3.13
CA LEU A 65 -6.79 -19.42 2.73
C LEU A 65 -6.73 -20.27 1.45
N VAL A 66 -6.01 -19.79 0.44
CA VAL A 66 -5.82 -20.52 -0.82
C VAL A 66 -5.03 -21.81 -0.60
N HIS A 67 -4.01 -21.78 0.24
CA HIS A 67 -3.23 -22.98 0.56
C HIS A 67 -4.07 -24.00 1.33
N TYR A 68 -4.81 -23.54 2.35
CA TYR A 68 -5.71 -24.38 3.13
C TYR A 68 -6.75 -25.05 2.24
N HIS A 69 -7.39 -24.28 1.35
CA HIS A 69 -8.33 -24.76 0.35
C HIS A 69 -7.72 -25.86 -0.53
N ARG A 70 -6.54 -25.61 -1.12
CA ARG A 70 -5.84 -26.58 -1.97
C ARG A 70 -5.35 -27.82 -1.24
N SER A 71 -5.15 -27.73 0.08
CA SER A 71 -4.68 -28.84 0.91
C SER A 71 -5.81 -29.75 1.40
N MET A 72 -7.07 -29.37 1.17
CA MET A 72 -8.20 -30.23 1.52
C MET A 72 -8.34 -31.42 0.58
N PRO A 73 -8.87 -32.56 1.07
CA PRO A 73 -9.18 -33.72 0.23
C PRO A 73 -10.15 -33.32 -0.90
N MET A 74 -10.03 -33.94 -2.08
CA MET A 74 -10.89 -33.64 -3.25
C MET A 74 -12.40 -33.87 -3.05
N GLU A 75 -12.81 -34.39 -1.89
CA GLU A 75 -14.21 -34.56 -1.49
C GLU A 75 -14.75 -33.34 -0.71
N THR A 76 -14.17 -32.16 -0.89
CA THR A 76 -14.74 -30.94 -0.33
C THR A 76 -16.10 -30.63 -0.97
N ASP A 77 -17.07 -30.33 -0.10
CA ASP A 77 -18.40 -29.86 -0.45
C ASP A 77 -18.27 -28.65 -1.40
N GLU A 78 -18.98 -28.65 -2.54
CA GLU A 78 -19.03 -27.52 -3.49
C GLU A 78 -19.40 -26.21 -2.77
N LEU A 79 -20.19 -26.31 -1.69
CA LEU A 79 -20.51 -25.18 -0.82
C LEU A 79 -19.26 -24.59 -0.15
N PHE A 80 -18.33 -25.43 0.32
CA PHE A 80 -17.09 -24.99 0.95
C PHE A 80 -16.16 -24.29 -0.05
N ASP A 81 -16.06 -24.81 -1.28
CA ASP A 81 -15.29 -24.19 -2.37
C ASP A 81 -15.85 -22.81 -2.72
N HIS A 82 -17.18 -22.72 -2.86
CA HIS A 82 -17.86 -21.46 -3.12
C HIS A 82 -17.66 -20.45 -1.98
N LEU A 83 -17.82 -20.87 -0.72
CA LEU A 83 -17.62 -20.01 0.44
C LEU A 83 -16.17 -19.50 0.54
N THR A 84 -15.19 -20.37 0.29
CA THR A 84 -13.78 -20.01 0.33
C THR A 84 -13.45 -19.00 -0.77
N GLN A 85 -13.89 -19.25 -2.01
CA GLN A 85 -13.70 -18.32 -3.12
C GLN A 85 -14.41 -16.99 -2.87
N SER A 86 -15.64 -17.01 -2.36
CA SER A 86 -16.39 -15.79 -2.01
C SER A 86 -15.65 -14.97 -0.95
N TYR A 87 -15.07 -15.63 0.04
CA TYR A 87 -14.33 -14.95 1.10
C TYR A 87 -13.01 -14.36 0.60
N VAL A 88 -12.26 -15.09 -0.23
CA VAL A 88 -11.05 -14.57 -0.89
C VAL A 88 -11.39 -13.35 -1.75
N ASN A 89 -12.44 -13.43 -2.57
CA ASN A 89 -12.88 -12.30 -3.38
C ASN A 89 -13.24 -11.06 -2.53
N GLN A 90 -13.89 -11.28 -1.38
CA GLN A 90 -14.22 -10.19 -0.47
C GLN A 90 -12.95 -9.53 0.10
N LEU A 91 -11.98 -10.34 0.54
CA LEU A 91 -10.71 -9.83 1.04
C LEU A 91 -9.95 -9.05 -0.03
N GLU A 92 -9.90 -9.57 -1.27
CA GLU A 92 -9.28 -8.88 -2.40
C GLU A 92 -9.96 -7.54 -2.71
N GLN A 93 -11.29 -7.49 -2.66
CA GLN A 93 -12.02 -6.24 -2.86
C GLN A 93 -11.74 -5.21 -1.77
N ASP A 94 -11.69 -5.63 -0.50
CA ASP A 94 -11.41 -4.72 0.61
C ASP A 94 -9.95 -4.22 0.56
N GLN A 95 -9.02 -5.08 0.17
CA GLN A 95 -7.63 -4.70 -0.12
C GLN A 95 -7.54 -3.71 -1.28
N ALA A 96 -8.28 -3.93 -2.37
CA ALA A 96 -8.29 -3.04 -3.52
C ALA A 96 -8.75 -1.62 -3.12
N LYS A 97 -9.82 -1.51 -2.32
CA LYS A 97 -10.30 -0.21 -1.79
C LYS A 97 -9.22 0.51 -0.98
N ILE A 98 -8.53 -0.23 -0.11
CA ILE A 98 -7.43 0.29 0.72
C ILE A 98 -6.30 0.82 -0.16
N TYR A 99 -5.84 0.02 -1.13
CA TYR A 99 -4.71 0.38 -1.99
C TYR A 99 -5.05 1.55 -2.92
N THR A 100 -6.26 1.59 -3.48
CA THR A 100 -6.72 2.72 -4.29
C THR A 100 -6.78 4.00 -3.45
N LYS A 101 -7.31 3.96 -2.22
CA LYS A 101 -7.34 5.14 -1.34
C LYS A 101 -5.94 5.67 -1.03
N LEU A 102 -4.97 4.77 -0.80
CA LEU A 102 -3.56 5.13 -0.57
C LEU A 102 -2.90 5.73 -1.81
N ILE A 103 -3.18 5.19 -2.99
CA ILE A 103 -2.67 5.74 -4.26
C ILE A 103 -3.23 7.13 -4.50
N ASP A 104 -4.54 7.32 -4.33
CA ASP A 104 -5.19 8.63 -4.49
C ASP A 104 -4.59 9.67 -3.53
N TYR A 105 -4.27 9.22 -2.32
CA TYR A 105 -3.56 10.04 -1.35
C TYR A 105 -2.15 10.40 -1.84
N PHE A 106 -1.33 9.42 -2.23
CA PHE A 106 0.01 9.69 -2.73
C PHE A 106 0.00 10.58 -3.98
N ASP A 107 -0.95 10.39 -4.89
CA ASP A 107 -1.10 11.25 -6.06
C ASP A 107 -1.38 12.71 -5.66
N ARG A 108 -2.25 12.97 -4.68
CA ARG A 108 -2.51 14.35 -4.21
C ARG A 108 -1.28 15.01 -3.57
N TYR A 109 -0.47 14.24 -2.86
CA TYR A 109 0.73 14.75 -2.16
C TYR A 109 1.91 14.94 -3.11
N LEU A 110 2.13 13.98 -4.03
CA LEU A 110 3.23 14.01 -4.99
C LEU A 110 3.07 15.07 -6.10
N ILE A 111 1.88 15.65 -6.28
CA ILE A 111 1.63 16.73 -7.26
C ILE A 111 2.20 18.07 -6.78
N GLN A 112 2.44 18.27 -5.48
CA GLN A 112 2.69 19.60 -4.93
C GLN A 112 4.16 19.94 -4.64
N GLU A 113 5.10 19.00 -4.68
CA GLU A 113 6.51 19.28 -4.35
C GLU A 113 7.56 18.67 -5.29
N LYS A 114 8.74 19.30 -5.28
CA LYS A 114 9.89 19.04 -6.15
C LYS A 114 10.47 17.64 -5.95
N ASN A 115 11.15 17.14 -6.99
CA ASN A 115 11.91 15.89 -7.05
C ASN A 115 12.98 15.78 -5.93
N ASP A 116 12.58 15.51 -4.70
CA ASP A 116 13.46 15.22 -3.57
C ASP A 116 13.48 13.74 -3.22
N ILE A 117 14.49 13.29 -2.46
CA ILE A 117 14.69 11.87 -2.11
C ILE A 117 13.43 11.27 -1.44
N ASP A 118 12.72 12.05 -0.63
CA ASP A 118 11.48 11.63 0.05
C ASP A 118 10.36 11.27 -0.95
N HIS A 119 10.35 11.91 -2.12
CA HIS A 119 9.40 11.60 -3.20
C HIS A 119 9.69 10.26 -3.86
N ILE A 120 10.96 9.83 -3.89
CA ILE A 120 11.35 8.52 -4.44
C ILE A 120 10.75 7.41 -3.59
N HIS A 121 10.79 7.55 -2.26
CA HIS A 121 10.24 6.56 -1.33
C HIS A 121 8.71 6.45 -1.44
N LEU A 122 8.01 7.60 -1.51
CA LEU A 122 6.57 7.61 -1.75
C LEU A 122 6.18 7.02 -3.11
N LYS A 123 6.91 7.37 -4.19
CA LYS A 123 6.70 6.78 -5.52
C LYS A 123 6.95 5.27 -5.54
N ARG A 124 7.92 4.77 -4.75
CA ARG A 124 8.16 3.33 -4.60
C ARG A 124 7.00 2.63 -3.90
N LEU A 125 6.49 3.18 -2.80
CA LEU A 125 5.30 2.63 -2.15
C LEU A 125 4.06 2.66 -3.05
N GLN A 126 3.89 3.75 -3.81
CA GLN A 126 2.85 3.86 -4.80
C GLN A 126 2.99 2.77 -5.89
N ALA A 127 4.22 2.54 -6.37
CA ALA A 127 4.51 1.47 -7.31
C ALA A 127 4.17 0.09 -6.72
N ASP A 128 4.51 -0.17 -5.45
CA ASP A 128 4.19 -1.43 -4.78
C ASP A 128 2.67 -1.64 -4.64
N LEU A 129 1.92 -0.59 -4.33
CA LEU A 129 0.46 -0.64 -4.32
C LEU A 129 -0.12 -0.94 -5.70
N TYR A 130 0.41 -0.33 -6.77
CA TYR A 130 0.03 -0.68 -8.14
C TYR A 130 0.34 -2.14 -8.48
N LEU A 131 1.46 -2.68 -8.01
CA LEU A 131 1.78 -4.10 -8.16
C LEU A 131 0.76 -4.98 -7.44
N GLN A 132 0.38 -4.63 -6.20
CA GLN A 132 -0.65 -5.38 -5.47
C GLN A 132 -2.00 -5.34 -6.19
N LEU A 133 -2.42 -4.15 -6.64
CA LEU A 133 -3.64 -4.00 -7.45
C LEU A 133 -3.59 -4.89 -8.69
N SER A 134 -2.43 -5.05 -9.35
CA SER A 134 -2.32 -5.90 -10.52
C SER A 134 -2.63 -7.38 -10.25
N TYR A 135 -2.36 -7.88 -9.03
CA TYR A 135 -2.63 -9.25 -8.64
C TYR A 135 -4.11 -9.52 -8.34
N ILE A 136 -4.86 -8.51 -7.89
CA ILE A 136 -6.27 -8.64 -7.47
C ILE A 136 -7.28 -8.09 -8.49
N SER A 137 -6.78 -7.49 -9.58
CA SER A 137 -7.62 -6.87 -10.60
C SER A 137 -8.05 -7.83 -11.69
N ARG A 138 -9.09 -7.44 -12.45
CA ARG A 138 -9.48 -8.16 -13.68
C ARG A 138 -8.37 -8.07 -14.74
N PRO A 139 -8.28 -9.01 -15.71
CA PRO A 139 -7.15 -9.11 -16.63
C PRO A 139 -6.73 -7.78 -17.32
N TYR A 140 -7.72 -7.01 -17.79
CA TYR A 140 -7.45 -5.71 -18.43
C TYR A 140 -6.90 -4.66 -17.45
N GLN A 141 -7.48 -4.59 -16.25
CA GLN A 141 -7.02 -3.69 -15.20
C GLN A 141 -5.66 -4.10 -14.65
N SER A 142 -5.36 -5.40 -14.57
CA SER A 142 -4.05 -5.91 -14.15
C SER A 142 -2.92 -5.40 -15.03
N GLN A 143 -3.10 -5.39 -16.36
CA GLN A 143 -2.08 -4.88 -17.28
C GLN A 143 -1.88 -3.37 -17.16
N VAL A 144 -2.96 -2.62 -16.89
CA VAL A 144 -2.90 -1.17 -16.64
C VAL A 144 -2.10 -0.88 -15.39
N PHE A 145 -2.42 -1.55 -14.26
CA PHE A 145 -1.71 -1.33 -13.00
C PHE A 145 -0.25 -1.79 -13.05
N TYR A 146 0.04 -2.92 -13.70
CA TYR A 146 1.41 -3.38 -13.89
C TYR A 146 2.24 -2.41 -14.74
N SER A 147 1.63 -1.83 -15.79
CA SER A 147 2.29 -0.79 -16.60
C SER A 147 2.60 0.45 -15.77
N LYS A 148 1.68 0.89 -14.91
CA LYS A 148 1.90 2.01 -13.97
C LYS A 148 3.04 1.72 -12.98
N HIS A 149 3.07 0.52 -12.40
CA HIS A 149 4.15 0.07 -11.52
C HIS A 149 5.52 0.19 -12.18
N ARG A 150 5.69 -0.38 -13.38
CA ARG A 150 6.97 -0.33 -14.11
C ARG A 150 7.40 1.09 -14.46
N LYS A 151 6.44 1.94 -14.86
CA LYS A 151 6.74 3.34 -15.17
C LYS A 151 7.32 4.07 -13.96
N LEU A 152 6.69 3.95 -12.79
CA LEU A 152 7.15 4.60 -11.56
C LEU A 152 8.55 4.13 -11.13
N LEU A 153 8.86 2.84 -11.28
CA LEU A 153 10.20 2.34 -10.97
C LEU A 153 11.26 2.90 -11.92
N ASN A 154 10.97 2.94 -13.23
CA ASN A 154 11.88 3.53 -14.22
C ASN A 154 12.11 5.03 -13.95
N ASP A 155 11.03 5.77 -13.64
CA ASP A 155 11.11 7.19 -13.32
C ASP A 155 12.00 7.41 -12.06
N ASN A 156 11.86 6.54 -11.05
CA ASN A 156 12.69 6.58 -9.84
C ASN A 156 14.17 6.26 -10.12
N GLU A 157 14.46 5.27 -10.98
CA GLU A 157 15.82 4.91 -11.37
C GLU A 157 16.53 6.03 -12.14
N GLN A 158 15.81 6.75 -13.00
CA GLN A 158 16.34 7.94 -13.68
C GLN A 158 16.72 9.03 -12.69
N ILE A 159 15.86 9.32 -11.70
CA ILE A 159 16.14 10.31 -10.66
C ILE A 159 17.40 9.92 -9.86
N ILE A 160 17.49 8.67 -9.40
CA ILE A 160 18.67 8.18 -8.67
C ILE A 160 19.94 8.30 -9.52
N SER A 161 19.86 8.02 -10.81
CA SER A 161 21.00 8.11 -11.72
C SER A 161 21.49 9.55 -11.90
N ILE A 162 20.57 10.52 -11.99
CA ILE A 162 20.88 11.96 -12.02
C ILE A 162 21.66 12.36 -10.75
N TYR A 163 21.18 11.95 -9.57
CA TYR A 163 21.87 12.25 -8.31
C TYR A 163 23.26 11.62 -8.22
N LYS A 164 23.41 10.36 -8.67
CA LYS A 164 24.73 9.69 -8.68
C LYS A 164 25.73 10.42 -9.57
N ASN A 165 25.30 10.86 -10.75
CA ASN A 165 26.16 11.60 -11.67
C ASN A 165 26.62 12.94 -11.07
N HIS A 166 25.70 13.68 -10.43
CA HIS A 166 26.03 14.93 -9.75
C HIS A 166 27.00 14.76 -8.57
N LEU A 167 27.01 13.60 -7.90
CA LEU A 167 27.96 13.29 -6.83
C LEU A 167 29.35 12.88 -7.34
N THR A 168 29.46 12.42 -8.59
CA THR A 168 30.75 12.04 -9.22
C THR A 168 31.41 13.16 -10.03
N GLU A 169 30.65 14.17 -10.45
CA GLU A 169 31.18 15.34 -11.17
C GLU A 169 31.70 16.45 -10.24
N ASN A 170 31.45 16.35 -8.93
CA ASN A 170 32.08 17.14 -7.87
C ASN A 170 33.15 16.31 -7.15
#